data_AF-A0AAN7U947-F1
#
_entry.id   AF-A0AAN7U947-F1
#
_cell.length_a   1.000
_cell.length_b   1.000
_cell.length_c   1.000
_cell.angle_alpha   90.00
_cell.angle_beta   90.00
_cell.angle_gamma   90.00
#
_symmetry.space_group_name_H-M   'P 1'
#
loop_
_entity.id
_entity.type
_entity.pdbx_description
1 polymer ?
#
loop_
_entity_poly.entity_id
_entity_poly.type
_entity_poly.pdbx_seq_one_letter_code
_entity_poly.pdbx_strand_id
1 'polypeptide(L)' 'MLIESTDEPAQLRKNVTSPNGTTAAALESFEASGFKDVVDKAVRASTDRAEELGKTLGKS' A
#
# COMPACT_ATOMS: atom_id res chain seq x y z
N MET A 1 8.95 0.43 15.80
CA MET A 1 8.28 0.92 14.57
C MET A 1 8.31 -0.18 13.49
N LEU A 2 7.70 0.01 12.30
CA LEU A 2 7.53 -1.05 11.27
C LEU A 2 8.82 -1.84 10.95
N ILE A 3 9.97 -1.17 10.88
CA ILE A 3 11.26 -1.78 10.54
C ILE A 3 11.88 -2.51 11.76
N GLU A 4 11.46 -2.15 12.97
CA GLU A 4 12.05 -2.61 14.23
C GLU A 4 11.21 -3.68 14.93
N SER A 5 9.95 -3.86 14.50
CA SER A 5 9.04 -4.84 15.09
C SER A 5 8.98 -6.10 14.24
N THR A 6 8.80 -7.24 14.91
CA THR A 6 8.49 -8.53 14.27
C THR A 6 6.99 -8.72 14.02
N ASP A 7 6.15 -7.79 14.49
CA ASP A 7 4.71 -7.85 14.29
C ASP A 7 4.33 -7.56 12.85
N GLU A 8 3.28 -8.23 12.38
CA GLU A 8 2.69 -7.94 11.08
C GLU A 8 2.24 -6.47 10.98
N PRO A 9 2.40 -5.80 9.81
CA PRO A 9 2.01 -4.40 9.63
C PRO A 9 0.54 -4.11 10.01
N ALA A 10 -0.34 -5.08 9.77
CA ALA A 10 -1.75 -5.00 10.16
C ALA A 10 -1.93 -4.94 11.69
N GLN A 11 -1.11 -5.68 12.44
CA GLN A 11 -1.14 -5.65 13.90
C GLN A 11 -0.55 -4.34 14.44
N LEU A 12 0.56 -3.88 13.87
CA LEU A 12 1.14 -2.58 14.23
C LEU A 12 0.17 -1.42 14.03
N ARG A 13 -0.58 -1.42 12.92
CA ARG A 13 -1.64 -0.43 12.68
C ARG A 13 -2.73 -0.49 13.74
N LYS A 14 -3.21 -1.70 14.10
CA LYS A 14 -4.21 -1.88 15.16
C LYS A 14 -3.72 -1.32 16.49
N ASN A 15 -2.46 -1.55 16.85
CA ASN A 15 -1.88 -1.08 18.10
C ASN A 15 -1.91 0.45 18.26
N VAL A 16 -1.95 1.21 17.16
CA VAL A 16 -2.02 2.69 17.14
C VAL A 16 -3.40 3.23 16.74
N THR A 17 -4.42 2.36 16.67
CA THR A 17 -5.78 2.73 16.25
C THR A 17 -6.76 2.49 17.38
N SER A 18 -7.11 3.53 18.12
CA SER A 18 -8.19 3.48 19.10
C SER A 18 -9.57 3.57 18.42
N PRO A 19 -10.60 2.88 18.94
CA PRO A 19 -11.98 3.06 18.48
C PRO A 19 -12.41 4.53 18.58
N ASN A 20 -13.06 5.05 17.53
CA ASN A 20 -13.45 6.47 17.41
C ASN A 20 -12.30 7.48 17.50
N GLY A 21 -11.05 7.03 17.33
CA GLY A 21 -9.87 7.89 17.32
C GLY A 21 -9.63 8.56 15.96
N THR A 22 -8.70 9.51 15.93
CA THR A 22 -8.32 10.23 14.70
C THR A 22 -7.73 9.29 13.65
N THR A 23 -6.92 8.30 14.06
CA THR A 23 -6.38 7.27 13.16
C THR A 23 -7.49 6.40 12.57
N ALA A 24 -8.52 6.06 13.35
CA ALA A 24 -9.65 5.26 12.86
C ALA A 24 -10.44 6.01 11.78
N ALA A 25 -10.77 7.28 12.03
CA ALA A 25 -11.44 8.13 11.04
C ALA A 25 -10.63 8.30 9.74
N ALA A 26 -9.30 8.41 9.84
CA ALA A 26 -8.44 8.46 8.67
C ALA A 26 -8.49 7.15 7.85
N LEU A 27 -8.48 5.99 8.51
CA LEU A 27 -8.59 4.69 7.84
C LEU A 27 -9.94 4.50 7.17
N GLU A 28 -11.04 4.91 7.80
CA GLU A 28 -12.37 4.90 7.18
C GLU A 28 -12.42 5.78 5.93
N SER A 29 -11.79 6.96 5.96
CA SER A 29 -11.68 7.82 4.78
C SER A 29 -10.87 7.17 3.65
N PHE A 30 -9.82 6.42 3.97
CA PHE A 30 -9.04 5.69 2.96
C PHE A 30 -9.84 4.55 2.34
N GLU A 31 -10.60 3.80 3.14
CA GLU A 31 -11.47 2.73 2.66
C GLU A 31 -12.57 3.29 1.75
N ALA A 32 -13.26 4.35 2.20
CA ALA A 32 -14.29 5.03 1.41
C ALA A 32 -13.75 5.59 0.07
N SER A 33 -12.47 5.96 0.03
CA SER A 33 -11.80 6.45 -1.19
C SER A 33 -11.25 5.33 -2.07
N GLY A 34 -11.44 4.06 -1.71
CA GLY A 34 -10.93 2.92 -2.48
C GLY A 34 -9.39 2.86 -2.53
N PHE A 35 -8.71 3.33 -1.48
CA PHE A 35 -7.25 3.48 -1.46
C PHE A 35 -6.50 2.18 -1.81
N LYS A 36 -6.99 1.03 -1.31
CA LYS A 36 -6.40 -0.27 -1.62
C LYS A 36 -6.34 -0.54 -3.12
N ASP A 37 -7.43 -0.30 -3.83
CA ASP A 37 -7.51 -0.54 -5.27
C ASP A 37 -6.60 0.42 -6.05
N VAL A 38 -6.44 1.65 -5.57
CA VAL A 38 -5.53 2.64 -6.17
C VAL A 38 -4.09 2.16 -6.06
N VAL A 39 -3.68 1.69 -4.88
CA VAL A 39 -2.32 1.16 -4.68
C VAL A 39 -2.08 -0.08 -5.53
N ASP A 40 -3.01 -1.03 -5.55
CA ASP A 40 -2.89 -2.26 -6.34
C ASP A 40 -2.77 -1.95 -7.84
N LYS A 41 -3.57 -1.02 -8.36
CA LYS A 41 -3.49 -0.56 -9.76
C LYS A 41 -2.16 0.12 -10.06
N ALA A 42 -1.67 0.98 -9.17
CA ALA A 42 -0.43 1.71 -9.35
C ALA A 42 0.78 0.75 -9.42
N VAL A 43 0.83 -0.24 -8.53
CA VAL A 43 1.90 -1.26 -8.53
C VAL A 43 1.87 -2.06 -9.83
N ARG A 44 0.70 -2.54 -10.25
CA ARG A 44 0.54 -3.27 -11.52
C ARG A 44 1.01 -2.44 -12.72
N ALA A 45 0.53 -1.20 -12.84
CA ALA A 45 0.93 -0.31 -13.91
C ALA A 45 2.44 -0.06 -13.94
N SER A 46 3.07 0.07 -12.77
CA SER A 46 4.52 0.20 -12.66
C SER A 46 5.26 -1.07 -13.09
N THR A 47 4.75 -2.26 -12.72
CA THR A 47 5.31 -3.54 -13.13
C THR A 47 5.20 -3.74 -14.63
N ASP A 48 4.02 -3.50 -15.21
CA ASP A 48 3.78 -3.62 -16.65
C ASP A 48 4.75 -2.71 -17.44
N ARG A 49 4.92 -1.47 -16.97
CA ARG A 49 5.86 -0.53 -17.59
C ARG A 49 7.31 -0.99 -17.51
N ALA A 50 7.72 -1.55 -16.37
CA ALA A 50 9.07 -2.07 -16.20
C ALA A 50 9.32 -3.26 -17.15
N GLU A 51 8.34 -4.13 -17.34
CA GLU A 51 8.44 -5.25 -18.29
C GLU A 51 8.54 -4.78 -19.74
N GLU A 52 7.72 -3.81 -20.15
CA GLU A 52 7.80 -3.20 -21.47
C GLU A 52 9.20 -2.64 -21.74
N LEU A 53 9.71 -1.85 -20.80
CA LEU A 53 11.06 -1.27 -20.88
C LEU A 53 12.13 -2.37 -20.98
N GLY A 54 12.03 -3.43 -20.18
CA GLY A 54 12.93 -4.57 -20.25
C GLY A 54 12.89 -5.27 -21.61
N LYS A 55 11.69 -5.44 -22.20
CA LYS A 55 11.52 -6.03 -23.54
C LYS A 55 12.06 -5.14 -24.66
N THR A 56 11.96 -3.81 -24.53
CA THR A 56 12.46 -2.86 -25.53
C THR A 56 13.97 -2.67 -25.44
N LEU A 57 14.52 -2.55 -24.22
CA LEU A 57 15.94 -2.27 -23.99
C LEU A 57 16.82 -3.53 -24.01
N GLY A 58 16.28 -4.70 -23.65
CA GLY A 58 17.00 -5.98 -23.69
C GLY A 58 17.04 -6.65 -25.07
N LYS A 59 16.43 -6.05 -26.10
CA LYS A 59 16.47 -6.52 -27.51
C LYS A 59 17.45 -5.74 -28.39
N SER A 60 18.28 -4.88 -27.80
CA SER A 60 19.42 -4.21 -28.48
C SER A 60 20.72 -4.95 -28.17
#